data_AF-A0A822GTP9-F1
#
_entry.id   AF-A0A822GTP9-F1
#
_cell.length_a   1.000
_cell.length_b   1.000
_cell.length_c   1.000
_cell.angle_alpha   90.00
_cell.angle_beta   90.00
_cell.angle_gamma   90.00
#
_symmetry.space_group_name_H-M   'P 1'
#
loop_
_entity.id
_entity.type
_entity.pdbx_description
1 polymer ?
#
loop_
_entity_poly.entity_id
_entity_poly.type
_entity_poly.pdbx_seq_one_letter_code
_entity_poly.pdbx_strand_id
1 'polypeptide(L)' 'MVVAGTGCRGPVPNMLDHPHGIFIDSKLNLYVADTGNNRIQLFAPGKKDAKTIAGFGAK' A
#
# COMPACT_ATOMS: atom_id res chain seq x y z
N MET A 1 -1.29 -12.49 10.52
CA MET A 1 -2.01 -11.21 10.41
C MET A 1 -0.98 -10.14 10.12
N VAL A 2 -1.01 -9.54 8.93
CA VAL A 2 -0.17 -8.40 8.54
C VAL A 2 -1.16 -7.31 8.13
N VAL A 3 -1.08 -6.13 8.74
CA VAL A 3 -2.11 -5.07 8.64
C VAL A 3 -1.79 -4.05 7.52
N ALA A 4 -0.86 -4.39 6.62
CA ALA A 4 -0.17 -3.51 5.66
C ALA A 4 1.04 -2.76 6.22
N GLY A 5 2.04 -2.54 5.36
CA GLY A 5 3.30 -1.89 5.73
C GLY A 5 4.34 -2.84 6.33
N THR A 6 5.62 -2.49 6.21
CA THR A 6 6.73 -3.10 6.96
C THR A 6 7.11 -2.33 8.23
N GLY A 7 6.54 -1.14 8.43
CA GLY A 7 6.94 -0.19 9.48
C GLY A 7 8.10 0.74 9.08
N CYS A 8 8.69 0.55 7.89
CA CYS A 8 9.73 1.42 7.36
C CYS A 8 9.21 2.32 6.22
N ARG A 9 9.68 3.56 6.20
CA ARG A 9 9.43 4.53 5.12
C ARG A 9 10.27 4.20 3.88
N GLY A 10 9.66 4.19 2.69
CA GLY A 10 10.39 4.01 1.43
C GLY A 10 9.49 3.76 0.22
N PRO A 11 10.04 3.78 -1.01
CA PRO A 11 9.27 3.71 -2.25
C PRO A 11 9.05 2.28 -2.77
N VAL A 12 9.67 1.26 -2.17
CA VAL A 12 9.48 -0.14 -2.60
C VAL A 12 8.13 -0.70 -2.11
N PRO A 13 7.58 -1.76 -2.72
CA PRO A 13 6.36 -2.39 -2.23
C PRO A 13 6.43 -2.73 -0.74
N ASN A 14 5.30 -2.61 -0.04
CA ASN A 14 5.16 -2.75 1.43
C ASN A 14 5.80 -1.64 2.28
N MET A 15 6.66 -0.78 1.74
CA MET A 15 7.12 0.41 2.46
C MET A 15 6.18 1.58 2.15
N LEU A 16 5.74 2.30 3.17
CA LEU A 16 4.76 3.39 3.02
C LEU A 16 5.39 4.71 3.42
N ASP A 17 5.04 5.79 2.74
CA ASP A 17 5.49 7.14 3.00
C ASP A 17 4.27 8.07 3.10
N HIS A 18 3.96 8.55 4.31
CA HIS A 18 2.77 9.36 4.60
C HIS A 18 1.47 8.73 4.04
N PRO A 19 1.05 7.53 4.48
CA PRO A 19 -0.25 6.99 4.08
C PRO A 19 -1.40 7.85 4.66
N HIS A 20 -2.36 8.26 3.84
CA HIS A 20 -3.46 9.15 4.24
C HIS A 20 -4.84 8.50 4.24
N GLY A 21 -5.12 7.65 3.24
CA GLY A 21 -6.43 7.08 3.03
C GLY A 21 -6.37 5.56 2.96
N ILE A 22 -7.38 4.89 3.52
CA ILE A 22 -7.56 3.44 3.42
C ILE A 22 -8.96 3.10 2.93
N PHE A 23 -9.06 2.02 2.15
CA PHE A 23 -10.34 1.45 1.70
C PHE A 23 -10.24 -0.08 1.66
N ILE A 24 -11.33 -0.78 1.97
CA ILE A 24 -11.40 -2.24 1.92
C ILE A 24 -12.60 -2.63 1.04
N ASP A 25 -12.37 -3.54 0.07
CA ASP A 25 -13.44 -4.07 -0.79
C ASP A 25 -14.12 -5.34 -0.21
N SER A 26 -15.14 -5.85 -0.90
CA SER A 26 -15.85 -7.06 -0.49
C SER A 26 -15.02 -8.35 -0.56
N LYS A 27 -13.83 -8.31 -1.19
CA LYS A 27 -12.86 -9.41 -1.25
C LYS A 27 -11.77 -9.25 -0.19
N LEU A 28 -11.91 -8.31 0.74
CA LEU A 28 -10.95 -7.96 1.80
C LEU A 28 -9.60 -7.47 1.27
N ASN A 29 -9.56 -6.93 0.05
CA ASN A 29 -8.40 -6.20 -0.44
C ASN A 29 -8.30 -4.86 0.27
N LEU A 30 -7.15 -4.57 0.87
CA LEU A 30 -6.85 -3.28 1.48
C LEU A 30 -6.10 -2.38 0.49
N TYR A 31 -6.67 -1.21 0.24
CA TYR A 31 -6.10 -0.17 -0.60
C TYR A 31 -5.58 0.95 0.30
N VAL A 32 -4.34 1.38 0.07
CA VAL A 32 -3.71 2.46 0.83
C VAL A 32 -3.27 3.57 -0.12
N ALA A 33 -3.75 4.79 0.12
CA ALA A 33 -3.24 5.99 -0.53
C ALA A 33 -1.93 6.42 0.15
N ASP A 34 -0.82 6.11 -0.51
CA ASP A 34 0.56 6.29 -0.06
C ASP A 34 1.10 7.59 -0.67
N THR A 35 0.74 8.74 -0.06
CA THR A 35 0.83 10.06 -0.72
C THR A 35 2.26 10.56 -0.83
N GLY A 36 3.13 10.26 0.13
CA GLY A 36 4.56 10.57 0.04
C GLY A 36 5.24 9.82 -1.10
N ASN A 37 4.73 8.63 -1.45
CA ASN A 37 5.16 7.86 -2.62
C ASN A 37 4.29 8.09 -3.87
N ASN A 38 3.34 9.04 -3.87
CA ASN A 38 2.48 9.34 -5.03
C ASN A 38 1.84 8.10 -5.68
N ARG A 39 1.32 7.15 -4.87
CA ARG A 39 0.78 5.88 -5.36
C ARG A 39 -0.36 5.32 -4.53
N ILE A 40 -1.07 4.34 -5.11
CA ILE A 40 -2.02 3.48 -4.41
C ILE A 40 -1.43 2.07 -4.30
N GLN A 41 -1.30 1.57 -3.07
CA GLN A 41 -0.88 0.20 -2.77
C GLN A 41 -2.09 -0.68 -2.51
N LEU A 42 -2.08 -1.89 -3.06
CA LEU A 42 -3.04 -2.96 -2.83
C LEU A 42 -2.40 -4.07 -2.00
N PHE A 43 -3.01 -4.40 -0.86
CA PHE A 43 -2.67 -5.53 -0.01
C PHE A 43 -3.80 -6.56 -0.09
N ALA A 44 -3.55 -7.67 -0.78
CA ALA A 44 -4.53 -8.75 -0.91
C ALA A 44 -4.40 -9.77 0.23
N PRO A 45 -5.51 -10.35 0.72
CA PRO A 45 -5.48 -11.40 1.73
C PRO A 45 -4.56 -12.56 1.33
N GLY A 46 -3.70 -13.00 2.25
CA GLY A 46 -2.79 -14.11 2.04
C GLY A 46 -1.58 -13.82 1.13
N LYS A 47 -1.44 -12.60 0.59
CA LYS A 47 -0.23 -12.17 -0.11
C LYS A 47 0.74 -11.50 0.86
N LYS A 48 2.05 -11.76 0.66
CA LYS A 48 3.12 -11.12 1.43
C LYS A 48 3.45 -9.72 0.90
N ASP A 49 3.23 -9.52 -0.40
CA ASP A 49 3.64 -8.31 -1.10
C ASP A 49 2.45 -7.48 -1.55
N ALA A 50 2.57 -6.18 -1.34
CA ALA A 50 1.70 -5.17 -1.89
C ALA A 50 1.97 -4.99 -3.39
N LYS A 51 0.96 -4.49 -4.09
CA LYS A 51 1.06 -4.13 -5.50
C LYS A 51 0.71 -2.66 -5.70
N THR A 52 1.55 -1.94 -6.45
CA THR A 52 1.16 -0.63 -6.98
C THR A 52 0.11 -0.82 -8.06
N ILE A 53 -1.08 -0.24 -7.87
CA ILE A 53 -2.18 -0.35 -8.83
C ILE A 53 -2.53 0.97 -9.50
N ALA A 54 -2.07 2.10 -8.95
CA ALA A 54 -2.22 3.43 -9.52
C ALA A 54 -1.10 4.35 -9.01
N GLY A 55 -0.79 5.38 -9.80
CA GLY A 55 0.35 6.28 -9.57
C GLY A 55 1.67 5.71 -10.08
N PHE A 56 2.67 6.58 -10.21
CA PHE A 56 3.98 6.22 -10.78
C PHE A 56 5.05 5.93 -9.71
N GLY A 57 4.73 6.10 -8.43
CA GLY A 57 5.73 6.06 -7.35
C GLY A 57 6.47 7.39 -7.22
N ALA A 58 7.02 7.68 -6.04
CA ALA A 58 8.07 8.70 -5.92
C ALA A 58 9.31 8.18 -6.65
N LYS A 59 9.93 9.04 -7.47
CA LYS A 59 11.23 8.77 -8.09
C LYS A 59 12.32 8.64 -7.03
#